data_AF-A0A8X7S3C1-F1
#
_entry.id   AF-A0A8X7S3C1-F1
#
_cell.length_a   1.000
_cell.length_b   1.000
_cell.length_c   1.000
_cell.angle_alpha   90.00
_cell.angle_beta   90.00
_cell.angle_gamma   90.00
#
_symmetry.space_group_name_H-M   'P 1'
#
loop_
_entity.id
_entity.type
_entity.pdbx_description
1 polymer ?
#
loop_
_entity_poly.entity_id
_entity_poly.type
_entity_poly.pdbx_seq_one_letter_code
_entity_poly.pdbx_strand_id
1 'polypeptide(L)'
;MSGATQDIYMMGKTEATECYRAILRMVKTHDEKTEKKHQVEVEKYSISDQIKFLDGIMQKGVSYFNIKEEKNRIEAELLLAEEKLSTIKGPHVDWYRIGESWMAKP
;
A
#
# COMPACT_ATOMS: atom_id res chain seq x y z
N MET A 1 39.92 23.98 20.74
CA MET A 1 39.04 24.03 19.55
C MET A 1 38.22 25.30 19.66
N SER A 2 38.10 26.09 18.59
CA SER A 2 37.31 27.34 18.64
C SER A 2 35.82 27.02 18.66
N GLY A 3 34.99 27.86 19.28
CA GLY A 3 33.54 27.64 19.37
C GLY A 3 32.88 27.39 18.01
N ALA A 4 33.36 28.08 16.97
CA ALA A 4 32.87 27.93 15.59
C ALA A 4 33.08 26.52 15.00
N THR A 5 34.16 25.80 15.38
CA THR A 5 34.38 24.44 14.87
C THR A 5 33.41 23.44 15.50
N GLN A 6 33.06 23.66 16.77
CA GLN A 6 32.11 22.84 17.50
C GLN A 6 30.68 23.04 16.97
N ASP A 7 30.30 24.28 16.68
CA ASP A 7 28.97 24.62 16.19
C ASP A 7 28.70 24.03 14.80
N ILE A 8 29.68 24.09 13.88
CA ILE A 8 29.59 23.48 12.54
C ILE A 8 29.42 21.96 12.65
N TYR A 9 30.18 21.31 13.54
CA TYR A 9 30.07 19.87 13.77
C TYR A 9 28.68 19.47 14.31
N MET A 10 28.16 20.23 15.28
CA MET A 10 26.83 19.98 15.85
C MET A 10 25.70 20.22 14.84
N MET A 11 25.85 21.21 13.96
CA MET A 11 24.90 21.46 12.87
C MET A 11 24.86 20.28 11.90
N GLY A 12 26.02 19.81 11.41
CA GLY A 12 26.09 18.66 10.51
C GLY A 12 25.54 17.37 11.15
N LYS A 13 25.79 17.15 12.44
CA LYS A 13 25.22 16.01 13.18
C LYS A 13 23.69 16.09 13.28
N THR A 14 23.15 17.29 13.48
CA THR A 14 21.70 17.51 13.57
C THR A 14 21.04 17.26 12.22
N GLU A 15 21.59 17.82 11.14
CA GLU A 15 21.09 17.61 9.78
C GLU A 15 21.12 16.13 9.38
N ALA A 16 22.22 15.42 9.64
CA ALA A 16 22.31 13.99 9.37
C ALA A 16 21.26 13.16 10.15
N THR A 17 20.98 13.56 11.40
CA THR A 17 19.95 12.91 12.22
C THR A 17 18.55 13.15 11.66
N GLU A 18 18.27 14.36 11.19
CA GLU A 18 16.99 14.70 10.55
C GLU A 18 16.79 13.92 9.24
N CYS A 19 17.84 13.80 8.42
CA CYS A 19 17.82 12.98 7.21
C CYS A 19 17.48 11.52 7.51
N TYR A 20 18.16 10.93 8.50
CA TYR A 20 17.90 9.55 8.89
C TYR A 20 16.45 9.34 9.36
N ARG A 21 15.91 10.29 10.14
CA ARG A 21 14.50 10.26 10.57
C ARG A 21 13.54 10.37 9.40
N ALA A 22 13.84 11.19 8.40
CA ALA A 22 13.00 11.33 7.20
C ALA A 22 12.95 10.00 6.42
N ILE A 23 14.10 9.37 6.20
CA ILE A 23 14.19 8.04 5.54
C ILE A 23 13.37 7.01 6.30
N LEU A 24 13.54 6.92 7.62
CA LEU A 24 12.79 5.96 8.45
C LEU A 24 11.27 6.16 8.35
N ARG A 25 10.79 7.41 8.35
CA ARG A 25 9.36 7.70 8.18
C ARG A 25 8.85 7.25 6.82
N MET A 26 9.63 7.47 5.76
CA MET A 26 9.23 7.08 4.40
C MET A 26 9.17 5.56 4.24
N VAL A 27 10.16 4.83 4.78
CA VAL A 27 10.16 3.36 4.81
C VAL A 27 8.93 2.85 5.56
N LYS A 28 8.65 3.40 6.75
CA LYS A 28 7.45 3.03 7.51
C LYS A 28 6.17 3.26 6.72
N THR A 29 6.01 4.43 6.08
CA THR A 29 4.83 4.72 5.25
C THR A 29 4.73 3.80 4.02
N HIS A 30 5.85 3.41 3.43
CA HIS A 30 5.88 2.44 2.34
C HIS A 30 5.39 1.07 2.80
N ASP A 31 5.87 0.59 3.95
CA ASP A 31 5.49 -0.71 4.51
C ASP A 31 3.99 -0.74 4.86
N GLU A 32 3.48 0.29 5.52
CA GLU A 32 2.05 0.44 5.84
C GLU A 32 1.16 0.42 4.58
N LYS A 33 1.61 1.05 3.48
CA LYS A 33 0.88 1.03 2.20
C LYS A 33 0.93 -0.35 1.54
N THR A 34 2.07 -1.02 1.63
CA THR A 34 2.27 -2.37 1.08
C THR A 34 1.40 -3.38 1.81
N GLU A 35 1.35 -3.32 3.14
CA GLU A 35 0.50 -4.18 3.96
C GLU A 35 -0.99 -3.98 3.64
N LYS A 36 -1.45 -2.73 3.55
CA LYS A 36 -2.84 -2.42 3.16
C LYS A 36 -3.17 -2.97 1.77
N LYS A 37 -2.27 -2.79 0.80
CA LYS A 37 -2.46 -3.33 -0.54
C LYS A 37 -2.58 -4.85 -0.50
N HIS A 38 -1.68 -5.52 0.23
CA HIS A 38 -1.69 -6.97 0.36
C HIS A 38 -2.99 -7.49 0.99
N GLN A 39 -3.50 -6.83 2.04
CA GLN A 39 -4.79 -7.19 2.65
C GLN A 39 -5.94 -7.12 1.64
N VAL A 40 -6.02 -6.04 0.84
CA VAL A 40 -7.05 -5.90 -0.19
C VAL A 40 -6.87 -6.93 -1.33
N GLU A 41 -5.64 -7.28 -1.70
CA GLU A 41 -5.38 -8.36 -2.66
C GLU A 41 -5.89 -9.72 -2.14
N VAL A 42 -5.62 -10.04 -0.87
CA VAL A 42 -6.09 -11.27 -0.25
C VAL A 42 -7.63 -11.32 -0.22
N GLU A 43 -8.29 -10.23 0.16
CA GLU A 43 -9.76 -10.11 0.10
C GLU A 43 -10.28 -10.35 -1.32
N LYS A 44 -9.68 -9.71 -2.33
CA LYS A 44 -10.03 -9.89 -3.74
C LYS A 44 -9.92 -11.35 -4.17
N TYR A 45 -8.81 -12.02 -3.84
CA TYR A 45 -8.62 -13.43 -4.19
C TYR A 45 -9.64 -14.33 -3.52
N SER A 46 -9.93 -14.10 -2.23
CA SER A 46 -10.96 -14.84 -1.49
C SER A 46 -12.34 -14.71 -2.15
N ILE A 47 -12.76 -13.50 -2.52
CA ILE A 47 -14.03 -13.25 -3.21
C ILE A 47 -14.04 -13.94 -4.59
N SER A 48 -12.95 -13.84 -5.35
CA SER A 48 -12.82 -14.50 -6.65
C SER A 48 -12.97 -16.02 -6.54
N ASP A 49 -12.37 -16.64 -5.52
CA ASP A 49 -12.46 -18.07 -5.31
C ASP A 49 -13.86 -18.51 -4.84
N GLN A 50 -14.56 -17.69 -4.06
CA GLN A 50 -15.98 -17.92 -3.73
C GLN A 50 -16.86 -17.92 -4.98
N ILE A 51 -16.66 -16.99 -5.92
CA ILE A 51 -17.39 -16.96 -7.20
C ILE A 51 -17.13 -18.24 -8.00
N LYS A 52 -15.87 -18.65 -8.14
CA LYS A 52 -15.51 -19.89 -8.85
C LYS A 52 -16.16 -21.12 -8.23
N PHE A 53 -16.25 -21.17 -6.90
CA PHE A 53 -16.90 -22.26 -6.20
C PHE A 53 -18.41 -22.31 -6.52
N LEU A 54 -19.10 -21.17 -6.48
CA LEU A 54 -20.52 -21.07 -6.84
C LEU A 54 -20.76 -21.44 -8.30
N ASP A 55 -19.90 -20.99 -9.22
CA ASP A 55 -19.93 -21.40 -10.62
C ASP A 55 -19.82 -22.92 -10.78
N GLY A 56 -18.92 -23.55 -10.02
CA GLY A 56 -18.79 -25.01 -9.98
C GLY A 56 -20.04 -25.72 -9.47
N ILE A 57 -20.77 -25.16 -8.51
CA ILE A 57 -22.05 -25.70 -8.03
C ILE A 57 -23.14 -25.54 -9.10
N MET A 58 -23.24 -24.37 -9.72
CA MET A 58 -24.22 -24.09 -10.79
C MET A 58 -24.00 -25.00 -12.00
N GLN A 59 -22.75 -25.23 -12.41
CA GLN A 59 -22.40 -26.14 -13.51
C GLN A 59 -22.78 -27.60 -13.23
N LYS A 60 -22.82 -28.01 -11.96
CA LYS A 60 -23.26 -29.35 -11.55
C LYS A 60 -24.79 -29.53 -11.59
N GLY A 61 -25.55 -28.55 -12.09
CA GLY A 61 -27.00 -28.62 -12.25
C GLY A 61 -27.77 -28.43 -10.95
N VAL A 62 -27.09 -28.01 -9.87
CA VAL A 62 -27.69 -27.74 -8.56
C VAL A 62 -28.32 -26.35 -8.59
N SER A 63 -29.51 -26.23 -9.17
CA SER A 63 -30.26 -24.98 -9.28
C SER A 63 -31.04 -24.68 -8.00
N TYR A 64 -30.36 -24.17 -6.97
CA TYR A 64 -31.05 -23.50 -5.86
C TYR A 64 -31.26 -22.03 -6.21
N PHE A 65 -32.51 -21.55 -6.08
CA PHE A 65 -32.92 -20.18 -6.39
C PHE A 65 -32.01 -19.11 -5.74
N ASN A 66 -31.45 -19.41 -4.56
CA ASN A 66 -30.57 -18.50 -3.80
C ASN A 66 -29.12 -18.42 -4.30
N ILE A 67 -28.61 -19.39 -5.06
CA ILE A 67 -27.19 -19.39 -5.47
C ILE A 67 -26.88 -18.27 -6.47
N LYS A 68 -27.82 -17.99 -7.37
CA LYS A 68 -27.65 -16.94 -8.38
C LYS A 68 -27.65 -15.54 -7.75
N GLU A 69 -28.53 -15.29 -6.78
CA GLU A 69 -28.56 -14.03 -6.05
C GLU A 69 -27.30 -13.84 -5.21
N GLU A 70 -26.85 -14.89 -4.52
CA GLU A 70 -25.61 -14.86 -3.75
C GLU A 70 -24.38 -14.61 -4.64
N LYS A 71 -24.33 -15.22 -5.83
CA LYS A 71 -23.28 -14.93 -6.82
C LYS A 71 -23.28 -13.46 -7.23
N ASN A 72 -24.43 -12.90 -7.59
CA ASN A 72 -24.52 -11.49 -7.98
C ASN A 72 -24.06 -10.55 -6.86
N ARG A 73 -24.37 -10.89 -5.59
CA ARG A 73 -23.91 -10.14 -4.42
C ARG A 73 -22.39 -10.16 -4.31
N ILE A 74 -21.77 -11.34 -4.44
CA ILE A 74 -20.32 -11.51 -4.34
C ILE A 74 -19.59 -10.85 -5.53
N GLU A 75 -20.17 -10.85 -6.72
CA GLU A 75 -19.64 -10.10 -7.88
C GLU A 75 -19.63 -8.58 -7.64
N ALA A 76 -20.66 -8.04 -6.98
CA ALA A 76 -20.67 -6.64 -6.58
C ALA A 76 -19.60 -6.34 -5.52
N GLU A 77 -19.40 -7.23 -4.55
CA GLU A 77 -18.31 -7.12 -3.57
C GLU A 77 -16.92 -7.17 -4.23
N LEU A 78 -16.74 -7.97 -5.30
CA LEU A 78 -15.52 -8.01 -6.09
C LEU A 78 -15.22 -6.65 -6.75
N LEU A 79 -16.23 -6.04 -7.39
CA LEU A 79 -16.08 -4.73 -8.02
C LEU A 79 -15.67 -3.66 -7.00
N LEU A 80 -16.26 -3.68 -5.81
CA LEU A 80 -15.87 -2.78 -4.72
C LEU A 80 -14.44 -3.02 -4.24
N ALA A 81 -14.00 -4.28 -4.14
CA ALA A 81 -12.63 -4.62 -3.78
C ALA A 81 -11.63 -4.18 -4.86
N GLU A 82 -11.98 -4.31 -6.14
CA GLU A 82 -11.17 -3.83 -7.27
C GLU A 82 -11.06 -2.30 -7.29
N GLU A 83 -12.16 -1.58 -7.02
CA GLU A 83 -12.16 -0.13 -6.88
C GLU A 83 -11.27 0.32 -5.70
N LYS A 84 -11.39 -0.34 -4.54
CA LYS A 84 -10.50 -0.11 -3.39
C LYS A 84 -9.04 -0.35 -3.74
N LEU A 85 -8.73 -1.42 -4.48
CA LEU A 85 -7.36 -1.70 -4.93
C LEU A 85 -6.85 -0.60 -5.88
N SER A 86 -7.69 -0.12 -6.80
CA SER A 86 -7.34 0.91 -7.78
C SER A 86 -7.09 2.28 -7.15
N THR A 87 -7.78 2.59 -6.04
CA THR A 87 -7.62 3.86 -5.30
C THR A 87 -6.38 3.86 -4.40
N ILE A 88 -5.85 2.69 -4.04
CA ILE A 88 -4.54 2.57 -3.40
C ILE A 88 -3.47 2.89 -4.44
N LYS A 89 -3.05 4.16 -4.51
CA LYS A 89 -1.84 4.55 -5.26
C LYS A 89 -0.70 3.65 -4.82
N GLY A 90 -0.09 2.95 -5.78
CA GLY A 90 1.03 2.05 -5.53
C GLY A 90 2.09 2.73 -4.67
N PRO A 91 2.83 1.98 -3.84
CA PRO A 91 3.85 2.55 -2.96
C PRO A 91 5.03 3.04 -3.81
N HIS A 92 4.89 4.23 -4.40
CA HIS A 92 5.96 4.90 -5.12
C HIS A 92 6.70 5.80 -4.14
N VAL A 93 7.86 5.35 -3.69
CA VAL A 93 8.83 6.22 -3.03
C VAL A 93 9.43 7.10 -4.11
N ASP A 94 9.15 8.40 -4.03
CA ASP A 94 9.73 9.40 -4.91
C ASP A 94 11.18 9.65 -4.51
N TRP A 95 12.07 8.78 -4.98
CA TRP A 95 13.51 8.89 -4.77
C TRP A 95 14.13 10.14 -5.40
N TYR A 96 13.47 10.72 -6.40
CA TYR A 96 13.92 11.92 -7.09
C TYR A 96 13.73 13.16 -6.20
N ARG A 97 12.55 13.32 -5.59
CA ARG A 97 12.30 14.34 -4.56
C ARG A 97 13.20 14.19 -3.34
N ILE A 98 13.54 12.96 -2.97
CA ILE A 98 14.57 12.68 -1.95
C ILE A 98 15.88 13.32 -2.43
N GLY A 99 16.39 12.93 -3.61
CA GLY A 99 17.55 13.49 -4.31
C GLY A 99 17.62 15.02 -4.33
N GLU A 100 16.52 15.67 -4.68
CA GLU A 100 16.41 17.13 -4.73
C GLU A 100 16.52 17.79 -3.35
N SER A 101 15.99 17.17 -2.29
CA SER A 101 16.19 17.68 -0.92
C SER A 101 17.64 17.52 -0.42
N TRP A 102 18.42 16.62 -1.01
CA TRP A 102 19.87 16.51 -0.79
C TRP A 102 20.67 17.53 -1.60
N MET A 103 20.20 17.90 -2.79
CA MET A 103 20.86 18.87 -3.68
C MET A 103 20.44 20.31 -3.40
N ALA A 104 19.32 20.53 -2.69
CA ALA A 104 18.80 21.83 -2.34
C ALA A 104 19.09 22.18 -0.87
N LYS A 105 20.35 22.52 -0.57
CA LYS A 105 20.72 23.47 0.50
C LYS A 105 22.15 23.96 0.26
N PRO A 106 22.42 25.22 0.64
CA PRO A 106 22.36 26.42 -0.21
C PRO A 106 23.40 26.47 -1.34
#